data_AF-A0A924HZ45-F1
#
_entry.id   AF-A0A924HZ45-F1
#
_cell.length_a   1.000
_cell.length_b   1.000
_cell.length_c   1.000
_cell.angle_alpha   90.00
_cell.angle_beta   90.00
_cell.angle_gamma   90.00
#
_symmetry.space_group_name_H-M   'P 1'
#
loop_
_entity.id
_entity.type
_entity.pdbx_description
1 polymer ?
#
loop_
_entity_poly.entity_id
_entity_poly.type
_entity_poly.pdbx_seq_one_letter_code
_entity_poly.pdbx_strand_id
1 'polypeptide(L)'
;MHPLDRQLLVDRTYTKSEIIDELKREVAMRHKLFPAWCATGRIPLATAADRIHLLEMALNDLLELYQDELPAKPQQMALFPSEPVSQFRSYQ
;
A
#
# COMPACT_ATOMS: atom_id res chain seq x y z
N MET A 1 -11.93 22.48 -26.02
CA MET A 1 -11.95 21.11 -25.44
C MET A 1 -11.14 20.21 -26.34
N HIS A 2 -10.13 19.53 -25.81
CA HIS A 2 -9.26 18.65 -26.60
C HIS A 2 -10.01 17.32 -26.84
N PRO A 3 -9.91 16.70 -28.03
CA PRO A 3 -10.67 15.47 -28.35
C PRO A 3 -10.34 14.26 -27.46
N LEU A 4 -9.21 14.27 -26.76
CA LEU A 4 -8.84 13.26 -25.78
C LEU A 4 -9.59 13.39 -24.44
N ASP A 5 -10.12 14.57 -24.13
CA ASP A 5 -10.85 14.83 -22.88
C ASP A 5 -12.20 14.08 -22.84
N ARG A 6 -12.71 13.62 -23.99
CA ARG A 6 -13.99 12.88 -24.12
C ARG A 6 -13.89 11.39 -23.79
N GLN A 7 -12.71 10.81 -23.70
CA GLN A 7 -12.53 9.34 -23.61
C GLN A 7 -12.22 8.81 -22.21
N LEU A 8 -12.06 9.67 -21.20
CA LEU A 8 -11.67 9.27 -19.85
C LEU A 8 -12.78 9.46 -18.80
N LEU A 9 -14.05 9.37 -19.21
CA LEU A 9 -15.17 9.14 -18.27
C LEU A 9 -15.22 7.66 -17.93
N VAL A 10 -14.15 7.17 -17.30
CA VAL A 10 -14.13 5.82 -16.73
C VAL A 10 -14.63 5.97 -15.31
N ASP A 11 -15.94 5.84 -15.13
CA ASP A 11 -16.63 5.90 -13.83
C ASP A 11 -16.34 4.60 -13.06
N ARG A 12 -15.07 4.40 -12.70
CA ARG A 12 -14.60 3.25 -11.95
C ARG A 12 -14.23 3.70 -10.55
N THR A 13 -14.98 3.21 -9.57
CA THR A 13 -14.59 3.27 -8.16
C THR A 13 -13.48 2.26 -7.95
N TYR A 14 -12.23 2.73 -7.83
CA TYR A 14 -11.11 1.90 -7.44
C TYR A 14 -11.05 1.77 -5.93
N THR A 15 -10.80 0.57 -5.45
CA THR A 15 -10.47 0.32 -4.05
C THR A 15 -9.10 0.92 -3.73
N LYS A 16 -8.88 1.27 -2.45
CA LYS A 16 -7.60 1.81 -1.98
C LYS A 16 -6.42 0.87 -2.31
N SER A 17 -6.63 -0.43 -2.16
CA SER A 17 -5.65 -1.46 -2.53
C SER A 17 -5.30 -1.43 -4.02
N GLU A 18 -6.29 -1.30 -4.90
CA GLU A 18 -6.04 -1.24 -6.35
C GLU A 18 -5.23 0.01 -6.74
N ILE A 19 -5.49 1.15 -6.09
CA ILE A 19 -4.72 2.38 -6.32
C ILE A 19 -3.26 2.19 -5.90
N ILE A 20 -3.03 1.62 -4.71
CA ILE A 20 -1.69 1.35 -4.19
C ILE A 20 -0.93 0.38 -5.10
N ASP A 21 -1.59 -0.69 -5.54
CA ASP A 21 -0.98 -1.71 -6.37
C ASP A 21 -0.64 -1.19 -7.78
N GLU A 22 -1.51 -0.36 -8.37
CA GLU A 22 -1.19 0.28 -9.65
C GLU A 22 -0.05 1.29 -9.50
N LEU A 23 0.01 2.04 -8.40
CA LEU A 23 1.11 2.97 -8.14
C LEU A 23 2.45 2.25 -7.93
N LYS A 24 2.47 1.14 -7.20
CA LYS A 24 3.65 0.25 -7.07
C LYS A 24 4.11 -0.26 -8.44
N ARG A 25 3.15 -0.69 -9.27
CA ARG A 25 3.42 -1.19 -10.62
C ARG A 25 4.03 -0.10 -11.51
N GLU A 26 3.50 1.13 -11.44
CA GLU A 26 4.01 2.28 -12.19
C GLU A 26 5.45 2.62 -11.78
N VAL A 27 5.74 2.67 -10.48
CA VAL A 27 7.10 2.91 -9.95
C VAL A 27 8.07 1.85 -10.45
N ALA A 28 7.72 0.56 -10.32
CA ALA A 28 8.55 -0.55 -10.78
C ALA A 28 8.80 -0.51 -12.29
N MET A 29 7.77 -0.16 -13.07
CA MET A 29 7.88 -0.04 -14.51
C MET A 29 8.80 1.12 -14.92
N ARG A 30 8.69 2.27 -14.26
CA ARG A 30 9.56 3.43 -14.54
C ARG A 30 11.01 3.19 -14.16
N HIS A 31 11.28 2.53 -13.03
CA HIS A 31 12.63 2.08 -12.67
C HIS A 31 13.26 1.21 -13.77
N LYS A 32 12.45 0.41 -14.48
CA LYS A 32 12.94 -0.41 -15.60
C LYS A 32 13.12 0.38 -16.90
N LEU A 33 12.20 1.28 -17.25
CA LEU A 33 12.18 1.96 -18.55
C LEU A 33 13.05 3.22 -18.61
N PHE A 34 13.05 4.02 -17.55
CA PHE A 34 13.71 5.32 -17.53
C PHE A 34 15.22 5.24 -17.77
N PRO A 35 15.97 4.26 -17.25
CA PRO A 35 17.39 4.14 -17.58
C PRO A 35 17.66 4.06 -19.09
N ALA A 36 16.85 3.27 -19.82
CA ALA A 36 16.97 3.17 -21.27
C ALA A 36 16.54 4.46 -22.00
N TRP A 37 15.54 5.17 -21.49
CA TRP A 37 15.09 6.43 -22.06
C TRP A 37 16.08 7.57 -21.80
N CYS A 38 16.74 7.58 -20.65
CA CYS A 38 17.86 8.47 -20.36
C CYS A 38 19.04 8.18 -21.30
N ALA A 39 19.40 6.91 -21.48
CA ALA A 39 20.49 6.52 -22.37
C ALA A 39 20.25 6.91 -23.84
N THR A 40 18.99 6.89 -24.28
CA THR A 40 18.59 7.31 -25.64
C THR A 40 18.29 8.81 -25.77
N GLY A 41 18.43 9.58 -24.69
CA GLY A 41 18.17 11.03 -24.68
C GLY A 41 16.69 11.41 -24.80
N ARG A 42 15.77 10.45 -24.66
CA ARG A 42 14.32 10.70 -24.71
C ARG A 42 13.83 11.51 -23.50
N ILE A 43 14.47 11.34 -22.35
CA ILE A 43 14.18 12.11 -21.13
C ILE A 43 15.51 12.54 -20.47
N PRO A 44 15.60 13.74 -19.89
CA PRO A 44 16.74 14.11 -19.05
C PRO A 44 16.82 13.28 -17.78
N LEU A 45 18.04 12.96 -17.32
CA LEU A 45 18.26 12.16 -16.12
C LEU A 45 17.62 12.78 -14.87
N ALA A 46 17.78 14.10 -14.69
CA ALA A 46 17.17 14.81 -13.56
C ALA A 46 15.64 14.66 -13.56
N THR A 47 15.01 14.87 -14.73
CA THR A 47 13.56 14.69 -14.89
C THR A 47 13.10 13.26 -14.61
N ALA A 48 13.90 12.26 -14.98
CA ALA A 48 13.63 10.86 -14.67
C ALA A 48 13.61 10.59 -13.17
N ALA A 49 14.67 11.06 -12.48
CA ALA A 49 14.84 10.92 -11.05
C ALA A 49 13.73 11.62 -10.28
N ASP A 50 13.43 12.88 -10.61
CA ASP A 50 12.36 13.65 -9.97
C ASP A 50 11.01 12.96 -10.11
N ARG A 51 10.70 12.43 -11.31
CA ARG A 51 9.42 11.75 -11.56
C ARG A 51 9.27 10.45 -10.78
N ILE A 52 10.35 9.67 -10.65
CA ILE A 52 10.32 8.45 -9.83
C ILE A 52 10.15 8.84 -8.37
N HIS A 53 10.92 9.83 -7.89
CA HIS A 53 10.87 10.28 -6.51
C HIS A 53 9.47 10.78 -6.11
N LEU A 54 8.82 11.57 -6.96
CA LEU A 54 7.45 12.05 -6.72
C LEU A 54 6.44 10.90 -6.60
N LEU A 55 6.58 9.84 -7.39
CA LEU A 55 5.70 8.67 -7.31
C LEU A 55 5.96 7.84 -6.05
N GLU A 56 7.22 7.70 -5.66
CA GLU A 56 7.60 7.02 -4.41
C GLU A 56 7.09 7.78 -3.19
N MET A 57 7.20 9.12 -3.18
CA MET A 57 6.60 9.96 -2.13
C MET A 57 5.09 9.76 -2.05
N ALA A 58 4.38 9.84 -3.18
CA ALA A 58 2.93 9.64 -3.19
C ALA A 58 2.53 8.24 -2.71
N LEU A 59 3.33 7.21 -3.03
CA LEU A 59 3.10 5.85 -2.56
C LEU A 59 3.29 5.76 -1.04
N ASN A 60 4.34 6.37 -0.50
CA ASN A 60 4.58 6.38 0.94
C ASN A 60 3.48 7.12 1.68
N ASP A 61 3.08 8.31 1.22
CA ASP A 61 1.99 9.08 1.81
C ASP A 61 0.69 8.27 1.85
N LEU A 62 0.36 7.56 0.78
CA LEU A 62 -0.82 6.67 0.74
C LEU A 62 -0.68 5.51 1.72
N LEU A 63 0.49 4.88 1.80
CA LEU A 63 0.72 3.78 2.74
C LEU A 63 0.59 4.24 4.20
N GLU A 64 1.09 5.43 4.55
CA GLU A 64 0.95 6.00 5.88
C GLU A 64 -0.51 6.30 6.22
N LEU A 65 -1.24 6.94 5.31
CA LEU A 65 -2.67 7.25 5.48
C LEU A 65 -3.54 6.00 5.70
N TYR A 66 -3.12 4.85 5.17
CA TYR A 66 -3.88 3.59 5.28
C TYR A 66 -3.35 2.61 6.33
N GLN A 67 -2.20 2.89 6.97
CA GLN A 67 -1.75 2.10 8.12
C GLN A 67 -2.66 2.31 9.35
N ASP A 68 -3.29 3.48 9.47
CA ASP A 68 -4.18 3.83 10.59
C ASP A 68 -5.57 3.16 10.53
N GLU A 69 -5.91 2.46 9.43
CA GLU A 69 -7.20 1.76 9.25
C GLU A 69 -7.16 0.26 9.59
N LEU A 70 -6.11 -0.23 10.26
CA LEU A 70 -6.16 -1.58 10.83
C LEU A 70 -7.07 -1.55 12.08
N PRO A 71 -8.25 -2.20 12.08
CA PRO A 71 -8.92 -2.45 13.35
C PRO A 71 -7.94 -3.26 14.19
N ALA A 72 -7.52 -2.71 15.33
CA ALA A 72 -6.80 -3.45 16.35
C ALA A 72 -7.53 -4.79 16.48
N LYS A 73 -6.83 -5.90 16.17
CA LYS A 73 -7.39 -7.25 16.32
C LYS A 73 -8.17 -7.25 17.63
N PRO A 74 -9.46 -7.67 17.66
CA PRO A 74 -10.15 -7.78 18.92
C PRO A 74 -9.27 -8.67 19.78
N GLN A 75 -8.68 -8.07 20.81
CA GLN A 75 -7.95 -8.80 21.83
C GLN A 75 -8.99 -9.79 22.32
N GLN A 76 -8.80 -11.07 21.98
CA GLN A 76 -9.57 -12.13 22.59
C GLN A 76 -9.25 -12.02 24.08
N MET A 77 -10.10 -11.30 24.81
CA MET A 77 -10.11 -11.29 26.25
C MET A 77 -10.24 -12.76 26.63
N ALA A 78 -9.14 -13.36 27.09
CA ALA A 78 -9.19 -14.65 27.75
C ALA A 78 -10.06 -14.46 28.99
N LEU A 79 -11.36 -14.71 28.83
CA LEU A 79 -12.39 -14.57 29.87
C LEU A 79 -12.39 -15.74 30.85
N PHE A 80 -11.34 -16.55 30.87
CA PHE A 80 -11.24 -17.67 31.79
C PHE A 80 -10.21 -17.35 32.87
N PRO A 81 -10.63 -17.18 34.13
CA PRO A 81 -9.72 -17.36 35.24
C PRO A 81 -9.20 -18.79 35.16
N SER A 82 -7.88 -18.96 35.05
CA SER A 82 -7.24 -20.23 35.33
C SER A 82 -7.43 -20.52 36.82
N GLU A 83 -8.54 -21.15 37.19
CA GLU A 83 -8.70 -21.70 38.53
C GLU A 83 -7.59 -22.73 38.77
N PRO A 84 -6.84 -22.65 39.88
CA PRO A 84 -5.96 -23.74 40.25
C PRO A 84 -6.85 -24.89 40.71
N VAL A 85 -6.86 -26.00 39.95
CA VAL A 85 -7.50 -27.25 40.39
C VAL A 85 -6.71 -27.77 41.59
N SER A 86 -7.09 -27.31 42.78
CA SER A 86 -6.64 -27.81 44.07
C SER A 86 -7.26 -29.18 44.31
N GLN A 87 -6.53 -30.25 43.99
CA GLN A 87 -6.91 -31.60 44.41
C GLN A 87 -6.39 -31.86 45.83
N PHE A 88 -7.10 -31.32 46.82
CA PHE A 88 -6.92 -31.75 48.20
C PHE A 88 -7.70 -33.04 48.48
N ARG A 89 -6.92 -34.08 48.85
CA ARG A 89 -7.21 -35.20 49.77
C ARG A 89 -8.59 -35.88 49.72
N SER A 90 -8.57 -37.16 49.35
CA SER A 90 -9.45 -38.16 49.96
C SER A 90 -8.66 -39.01 50.98
N TYR A 91 -9.22 -39.06 52.18
CA TYR A 91 -8.88 -39.99 53.25
C TYR A 91 -9.28 -41.41 52.84
N GLN A 92 -8.43 -42.41 53.12
CA GLN A 92 -8.77 -43.66 53.82
C GLN A 92 -7.50 -44.43 54.14
#